data_AF-A0A2K3DQ35-F1
#
_entry.id   AF-A0A2K3DQ35-F1
#
_cell.length_a   1.000
_cell.length_b   1.000
_cell.length_c   1.000
_cell.angle_alpha   90.00
_cell.angle_beta   90.00
_cell.angle_gamma   90.00
#
_symmetry.space_group_name_H-M   'P 1'
#
loop_
_entity.id
_entity.type
_entity.pdbx_description
1 polymer ?
#
loop_
_entity_poly.entity_id
_entity_poly.type
_entity_poly.pdbx_seq_one_letter_code
_entity_poly.pdbx_strand_id
1 'polypeptide(L)' 'MSAANKGKPKTAAHKAKLSAARKGKPKTAAHKAKLSAANKGKGKGKPKTAAHKAKIAKSMMGNTNNMKKAT' A
#
# COMPACT_ATOMS: atom_id res chain seq x y z
N MET A 1 13.91 15.73 7.83
CA MET A 1 14.67 15.02 6.78
C MET A 1 15.60 16.04 6.14
N SER A 2 16.92 15.87 6.25
CA SER A 2 17.87 16.80 5.61
C SER A 2 17.79 16.70 4.08
N ALA A 3 17.92 17.83 3.38
CA ALA A 3 17.93 17.92 1.92
C ALA A 3 18.96 16.98 1.28
N ALA A 4 20.10 16.76 1.96
CA ALA A 4 21.20 15.89 1.50
C ALA A 4 20.83 14.40 1.32
N ASN A 5 19.71 13.95 1.89
CA ASN A 5 19.26 12.57 1.81
C ASN A 5 17.98 12.39 0.98
N LYS A 6 17.47 13.47 0.38
CA LYS A 6 16.29 13.43 -0.47
C LYS A 6 16.65 12.74 -1.80
N GLY A 7 15.86 11.75 -2.22
CA GLY A 7 16.05 11.03 -3.48
C GLY A 7 17.06 9.87 -3.45
N LYS A 8 17.90 9.73 -2.41
CA LYS A 8 18.87 8.62 -2.35
C LYS A 8 18.14 7.27 -2.17
N PRO A 9 18.38 6.26 -3.04
CA PRO A 9 17.73 4.97 -2.94
C PRO A 9 18.16 4.24 -1.67
N LYS A 10 17.18 3.65 -0.97
CA LYS A 10 17.44 2.80 0.21
C LYS A 10 17.84 1.40 -0.22
N THR A 11 18.92 0.87 0.35
CA THR A 11 19.35 -0.53 0.15
C THR A 11 18.30 -1.51 0.64
N ALA A 12 18.35 -2.76 0.15
CA ALA A 12 17.42 -3.81 0.56
C ALA A 12 17.45 -4.04 2.09
N ALA A 13 18.66 -4.12 2.68
CA ALA A 13 18.84 -4.26 4.13
C ALA A 13 18.20 -3.09 4.91
N HIS A 14 18.33 -1.86 4.41
CA HIS A 14 17.68 -0.70 5.04
C HIS A 14 16.15 -0.79 4.95
N LYS A 15 15.59 -1.22 3.83
CA LYS A 15 14.13 -1.43 3.69
C LYS A 15 13.63 -2.52 4.65
N ALA A 16 14.39 -3.61 4.80
CA ALA A 16 14.07 -4.70 5.71
C ALA A 16 14.02 -4.23 7.18
N LYS A 17 15.03 -3.48 7.62
CA LYS A 17 15.06 -2.88 8.97
C LYS A 17 13.85 -1.99 9.25
N LEU A 18 13.47 -1.12 8.30
CA LEU A 18 12.28 -0.29 8.43
C LEU A 18 10.99 -1.10 8.52
N SER A 19 10.87 -2.15 7.70
CA SER A 19 9.70 -3.02 7.71
C SER A 19 9.56 -3.72 9.06
N ALA A 20 10.65 -4.33 9.56
CA ALA A 20 10.69 -4.95 10.88
C ALA A 20 10.31 -3.97 11.98
N ALA A 21 10.87 -2.75 11.96
CA ALA A 21 10.60 -1.73 12.97
C ALA A 21 9.14 -1.22 12.99
N ARG A 22 8.37 -1.40 11.92
CA ARG A 22 6.98 -0.92 11.82
C ARG A 22 5.94 -2.03 11.87
N LYS A 23 6.34 -3.27 11.58
CA LYS A 23 5.46 -4.43 11.63
C LYS A 23 4.96 -4.67 13.05
N GLY A 24 3.69 -5.03 13.20
CA GLY A 24 3.08 -5.37 14.50
C GLY A 24 2.75 -4.17 15.41
N LYS A 25 3.21 -2.95 15.13
CA LYS A 25 2.90 -1.79 15.97
C LYS A 25 1.40 -1.44 15.93
N PRO A 26 0.67 -1.49 17.07
CA PRO A 26 -0.76 -1.24 17.09
C PRO A 26 -1.07 0.23 16.82
N LYS A 27 -2.15 0.48 16.10
CA LYS A 27 -2.69 1.84 15.91
C LYS A 27 -3.66 2.16 17.05
N THR A 28 -3.34 3.16 17.86
CA THR A 28 -4.17 3.61 18.98
C THR A 28 -5.54 4.14 18.51
N ALA A 29 -6.50 4.20 19.42
CA ALA A 29 -7.82 4.78 19.15
C ALA A 29 -7.72 6.22 18.64
N ALA A 30 -6.89 7.06 19.28
CA ALA A 30 -6.63 8.43 18.85
C ALA A 30 -6.07 8.50 17.42
N HIS A 31 -5.17 7.58 17.03
CA HIS A 31 -4.67 7.51 15.66
C HIS A 31 -5.78 7.16 14.66
N LYS A 32 -6.65 6.20 14.99
CA LYS A 32 -7.80 5.83 14.15
C LYS A 32 -8.78 7.00 14.01
N ALA A 33 -9.08 7.72 15.10
CA ALA A 33 -9.97 8.88 15.10
C ALA A 33 -9.45 10.00 14.19
N LYS A 34 -8.15 10.32 14.26
CA LYS A 34 -7.51 11.32 13.38
C LYS A 34 -7.63 10.96 11.90
N LEU A 35 -7.40 9.68 11.55
CA LEU A 35 -7.58 9.21 10.18
C LEU A 35 -9.04 9.29 9.71
N SER A 36 -9.98 8.93 10.58
CA SER A 36 -11.41 9.00 10.26
C SER A 36 -11.84 10.44 9.99
N ALA A 37 -11.43 11.39 10.85
CA ALA A 37 -11.71 12.81 10.66
C ALA A 37 -11.09 13.34 9.35
N ALA A 38 -9.83 12.99 9.06
CA ALA A 38 -9.13 13.44 7.86
C ALA A 38 -9.70 12.87 6.54
N ASN A 39 -10.41 11.73 6.62
CA ASN A 39 -11.05 11.08 5.47
C ASN A 39 -12.54 11.41 5.36
N LYS A 40 -13.16 11.98 6.41
CA LYS A 40 -14.56 12.40 6.38
C LYS A 40 -14.74 13.46 5.30
N GLY A 41 -15.72 13.27 4.43
CA GLY A 41 -15.99 14.16 3.29
C GLY A 41 -15.08 13.99 2.08
N LYS A 42 -14.00 13.19 2.17
CA LYS A 42 -13.22 12.80 0.98
C LYS A 42 -13.98 11.71 0.25
N GLY A 43 -14.66 12.06 -0.84
CA GLY A 43 -15.38 11.11 -1.68
C GLY A 43 -14.48 9.97 -2.17
N LYS A 44 -15.07 8.80 -2.48
CA LYS A 44 -14.33 7.59 -2.93
C LYS A 44 -13.73 7.70 -4.34
N GLY A 45 -13.52 8.92 -4.84
CA GLY A 45 -13.17 9.21 -6.23
C GLY A 45 -14.32 8.92 -7.20
N LYS A 46 -14.02 8.98 -8.51
CA LYS A 46 -14.97 8.58 -9.56
C LYS A 46 -15.25 7.07 -9.46
N PRO A 47 -16.47 6.60 -9.73
CA PRO A 47 -16.77 5.18 -9.83
C PRO A 47 -15.81 4.48 -10.79
N LYS A 48 -15.33 3.29 -10.41
CA LYS A 48 -14.46 2.48 -11.27
C LYS A 48 -15.24 2.03 -12.51
N THR A 49 -14.72 2.35 -13.69
CA THR A 49 -15.29 1.95 -14.98
C THR A 49 -15.18 0.43 -15.19
N ALA A 50 -15.99 -0.11 -16.12
CA ALA A 50 -15.92 -1.52 -16.51
C ALA A 50 -14.52 -1.92 -17.01
N ALA A 51 -13.89 -1.07 -17.83
CA ALA A 51 -12.52 -1.28 -18.31
C ALA A 51 -11.50 -1.38 -17.17
N HIS A 52 -11.63 -0.54 -16.13
CA HIS A 52 -10.76 -0.61 -14.95
C HIS A 52 -10.96 -1.92 -14.18
N LYS A 53 -12.21 -2.37 -14.01
CA LYS A 53 -12.52 -3.66 -13.36
C LYS A 53 -11.94 -4.84 -14.16
N ALA A 54 -12.07 -4.83 -15.49
CA ALA A 54 -11.52 -5.86 -16.36
C ALA A 54 -9.99 -5.96 -16.26
N LYS A 55 -9.29 -4.81 -16.17
CA LYS A 55 -7.84 -4.78 -15.96
C LYS A 55 -7.42 -5.43 -14.63
N ILE A 56 -8.16 -5.13 -13.55
CA ILE A 56 -7.94 -5.78 -12.25
C ILE A 56 -8.15 -7.29 -12.36
N ALA A 57 -9.26 -7.73 -12.96
CA ALA A 57 -9.57 -9.14 -13.12
C ALA A 57 -8.47 -9.89 -13.89
N LYS A 58 -7.99 -9.33 -15.01
CA LYS A 58 -6.90 -9.92 -15.80
C LYS A 58 -5.59 -10.02 -15.01
N SER A 59 -5.23 -8.97 -14.25
CA SER A 59 -4.04 -9.02 -13.39
C SER A 59 -4.15 -10.07 -12.29
N MET A 60 -5.34 -10.25 -11.70
CA MET A 60 -5.57 -11.29 -10.69
C MET A 60 -5.44 -12.69 -11.28
N MET A 61 -5.98 -12.93 -12.48
CA MET A 61 -5.84 -14.22 -13.17
C MET A 61 -4.39 -14.54 -13.55
N GLY A 62 -3.60 -13.54 -13.98
CA GLY A 62 -2.17 -13.73 -14.26
C GLY A 62 -1.39 -14.11 -12.99
N ASN A 63 -1.71 -13.48 -11.86
CA ASN A 63 -1.09 -13.78 -10.58
C ASN A 63 -1.47 -15.18 -10.07
N THR A 64 -2.73 -15.59 -10.17
CA THR A 64 -3.16 -16.94 -9.77
C THR A 64 -2.55 -18.02 -10.65
N ASN A 65 -2.41 -17.78 -11.96
CA ASN A 65 -1.76 -18.71 -12.87
C ASN A 65 -0.26 -18.87 -12.57
N ASN A 66 0.43 -17.79 -12.17
CA ASN A 66 1.83 -17.89 -11.72
C ASN A 66 1.97 -18.60 -10.38
N MET A 67 1.02 -18.42 -9.45
CA MET A 67 1.00 -19.16 -8.18
C MET A 67 0.82 -20.67 -8.38
N LYS A 68 -0.02 -21.10 -9.34
CA LYS A 68 -0.22 -22.53 -9.68
C LYS A 68 0.99 -23.18 -10.36
N LYS A 69 1.86 -22.39 -11.00
CA LYS A 69 3.11 -22.89 -11.61
C LYS A 69 4.28 -22.94 -10.63
N ALA A 70 4.14 -22.29 -9.47
CA ALA A 70 5.18 -22.20 -8.43
C ALA A 70 4.98 -23.21 -7.29
N THR A 71 4.03 -24.14 -7.46
CA THR A 71 3.73 -25.30 -6.60
C THR A 71 3.98 -26.57 -7.39
#